data_AF-A0A317LNP3-F1
#
_entry.id   AF-A0A317LNP3-F1
#
_cell.length_a   1.000
_cell.length_b   1.000
_cell.length_c   1.000
_cell.angle_alpha   90.00
_cell.angle_beta   90.00
_cell.angle_gamma   90.00
#
_symmetry.space_group_name_H-M   'P 1'
#
loop_
_entity.id
_entity.type
_entity.pdbx_description
1 polymer ?
#
loop_
_entity_poly.entity_id
_entity_poly.type
_entity_poly.pdbx_seq_one_letter_code
_entity_poly.pdbx_strand_id
1 'polypeptide(L)' 'MIPLSFAQRRLWFVNRLEGAGSTYNVPLVVRFGADVDAAALETALGDVVERHEVLRTVYGESGGEPFQRVLGLAA' A
#
# COMPACT_ATOMS: atom_id res chain seq x y z
N MET A 1 -9.48 -8.79 14.45
CA MET A 1 -9.04 -7.74 13.50
C MET A 1 -7.88 -6.99 14.10
N ILE A 2 -6.92 -6.54 13.28
CA ILE A 2 -5.74 -5.82 13.78
C ILE A 2 -6.08 -4.32 13.81
N PRO A 3 -5.94 -3.61 14.94
CA PRO A 3 -6.21 -2.18 15.02
C PRO A 3 -5.17 -1.38 14.23
N LEU A 4 -5.55 -0.20 13.73
CA LEU A 4 -4.61 0.74 13.12
C LEU A 4 -3.65 1.30 14.19
N SER A 5 -2.39 1.48 13.80
CA SER A 5 -1.45 2.32 14.54
C SER A 5 -1.93 3.78 14.58
N PHE A 6 -1.35 4.59 15.46
CA PHE A 6 -1.72 6.01 15.57
C PHE A 6 -1.55 6.76 14.24
N ALA A 7 -0.43 6.54 13.55
CA ALA A 7 -0.17 7.17 12.25
C ALA A 7 -1.14 6.71 11.17
N GLN A 8 -1.43 5.40 11.13
CA GLN A 8 -2.43 4.84 10.19
C GLN A 8 -3.82 5.43 10.46
N ARG A 9 -4.25 5.52 11.71
CA ARG A 9 -5.57 6.07 12.09
C ARG A 9 -5.71 7.53 11.68
N ARG A 10 -4.65 8.34 11.84
CA ARG A 10 -4.62 9.72 11.38
C ARG A 10 -4.83 9.82 9.87
N LEU A 11 -4.07 9.06 9.07
CA LEU A 11 -4.19 9.10 7.61
C LEU A 11 -5.53 8.55 7.12
N TRP A 12 -6.04 7.51 7.77
CA TRP A 12 -7.37 6.96 7.50
C TRP A 12 -8.47 8.00 7.70
N PHE A 13 -8.39 8.78 8.79
CA PHE A 13 -9.33 9.86 9.05
C PHE A 13 -9.24 10.97 7.99
N VAL A 14 -8.03 11.39 7.64
CA VAL A 14 -7.82 12.44 6.60
C VAL A 14 -8.37 11.99 5.26
N ASN A 15 -8.11 10.74 4.84
CA ASN A 15 -8.63 10.18 3.60
C ASN A 15 -10.17 10.12 3.58
N ARG A 16 -10.82 9.84 4.72
CA ARG A 16 -12.29 9.87 4.86
C ARG A 16 -12.86 11.29 4.81
N LEU A 17 -12.14 12.26 5.37
CA LEU A 17 -12.58 13.67 5.45
C LEU A 17 -12.44 14.39 4.11
N GLU A 18 -11.30 14.22 3.44
CA GLU A 18 -10.97 14.94 2.18
C GLU A 18 -11.43 14.18 0.93
N GLY A 19 -11.71 12.87 1.06
CA GLY A 19 -12.00 12.00 -0.07
C GLY A 19 -10.74 11.55 -0.82
N ALA A 20 -10.94 11.05 -2.04
CA ALA A 20 -9.82 10.59 -2.88
C ALA A 20 -8.97 11.79 -3.33
N GLY A 21 -7.72 11.85 -2.88
CA GLY A 21 -6.75 12.89 -3.22
C GLY A 21 -5.32 12.35 -3.23
N SER A 22 -4.38 13.13 -3.77
CA SER A 22 -2.97 12.73 -3.93
C SER A 22 -2.02 13.32 -2.89
N THR A 23 -2.53 14.08 -1.92
CA THR A 23 -1.73 14.83 -0.92
C THR A 23 -0.72 13.96 -0.18
N TYR A 24 -1.06 12.69 0.05
CA TYR A 24 -0.21 11.72 0.78
C TYR A 24 0.41 10.66 -0.15
N ASN A 25 0.36 10.86 -1.46
CA ASN A 25 1.10 10.01 -2.40
C ASN A 25 2.58 10.42 -2.38
N VAL A 26 3.48 9.44 -2.42
CA VAL A 26 4.93 9.65 -2.51
C VAL A 26 5.40 9.19 -3.88
N PRO A 27 5.26 10.02 -4.94
CA PRO A 27 5.68 9.62 -6.28
C PRO A 27 7.21 9.56 -6.38
N LEU A 28 7.71 8.54 -7.09
CA LEU A 28 9.12 8.39 -7.43
C LEU A 28 9.24 8.15 -8.93
N VAL A 29 10.19 8.84 -9.57
CA VAL A 29 10.55 8.62 -10.97
C VAL A 29 12.00 8.15 -11.02
N VAL A 30 12.23 6.98 -11.62
CA VAL A 30 13.56 6.40 -11.80
C VAL A 30 13.83 6.27 -13.30
N ARG A 31 14.99 6.73 -13.74
CA ARG A 31 15.47 6.54 -15.11
C ARG A 31 16.42 5.36 -15.15
N PHE A 32 16.06 4.32 -15.89
CA PHE A 32 16.89 3.16 -16.14
C PHE A 32 17.78 3.35 -17.37
N GLY A 33 18.82 2.52 -17.50
CA GLY A 33 19.64 2.42 -18.71
C GLY A 33 18.86 1.80 -19.88
N ALA A 34 19.46 1.81 -21.07
CA ALA A 34 18.82 1.31 -22.29
C ALA A 34 18.48 -0.19 -22.23
N ASP A 35 19.23 -0.97 -21.46
CA ASP A 35 19.14 -2.44 -21.42
C ASP A 35 18.27 -2.97 -20.27
N VAL A 36 17.34 -2.17 -19.75
CA VAL A 36 16.43 -2.64 -18.70
C VAL A 36 15.45 -3.66 -19.26
N ASP A 37 15.44 -4.85 -18.67
CA ASP A 37 14.43 -5.87 -18.94
C ASP A 37 13.16 -5.53 -18.14
N ALA A 38 12.11 -5.11 -18.84
CA ALA A 38 10.84 -4.73 -18.23
C ALA A 38 10.13 -5.91 -17.55
N ALA A 39 10.24 -7.12 -18.09
CA ALA A 39 9.60 -8.31 -17.52
C ALA A 39 10.31 -8.74 -16.24
N ALA A 40 11.65 -8.66 -16.23
CA ALA A 40 12.43 -8.89 -15.02
C ALA A 40 12.12 -7.84 -13.93
N LEU A 41 11.95 -6.56 -14.31
CA LEU A 41 11.57 -5.50 -13.38
C LEU A 41 10.17 -5.71 -12.78
N GLU A 42 9.19 -6.10 -13.61
CA GLU A 42 7.84 -6.41 -13.13
C GLU A 42 7.84 -7.57 -12.13
N THR A 43 8.58 -8.64 -12.44
CA THR A 43 8.77 -9.78 -11.54
C THR A 43 9.40 -9.34 -10.22
N ALA A 44 10.47 -8.55 -10.27
CA ALA A 44 11.15 -8.06 -9.08
C ALA A 44 10.27 -7.14 -8.22
N LEU A 45 9.39 -6.33 -8.84
CA LEU A 45 8.40 -5.53 -8.10
C LEU A 45 7.36 -6.42 -7.43
N GLY A 46 6.94 -7.50 -8.10
CA GLY A 46 6.12 -8.57 -7.53
C GLY A 46 6.76 -9.14 -6.26
N ASP A 47 8.02 -9.56 -6.33
CA ASP A 47 8.77 -10.11 -5.20
C ASP A 47 8.81 -9.16 -4.00
N VAL A 48 8.96 -7.85 -4.25
CA VAL A 48 8.91 -6.81 -3.20
C VAL A 48 7.52 -6.76 -2.55
N VAL A 49 6.44 -6.78 -3.33
CA VAL A 49 5.06 -6.80 -2.80
C VAL A 49 4.79 -8.06 -1.99
N GLU A 50 5.23 -9.22 -2.47
CA GLU A 50 5.06 -10.50 -1.76
C GLU A 50 5.80 -10.49 -0.41
N ARG A 51 7.07 -10.06 -0.42
CA ARG A 51 7.95 -10.02 0.75
C ARG A 51 7.47 -9.06 1.84
N HIS A 52 6.83 -7.94 1.47
CA HIS A 52 6.45 -6.89 2.41
C HIS A 52 4.95 -6.86 2.72
N GLU A 53 4.57 -7.31 3.93
CA GLU A 53 3.17 -7.30 4.37
C GLU A 53 2.49 -5.94 4.27
N VAL A 54 3.22 -4.86 4.54
CA VAL A 54 2.67 -3.49 4.49
C VAL A 54 2.14 -3.11 3.11
N LEU A 55 2.72 -3.65 2.02
CA LEU A 55 2.27 -3.42 0.65
C LEU A 55 1.01 -4.25 0.29
N ARG A 56 0.69 -5.25 1.12
CA ARG A 56 -0.51 -6.10 1.00
C ARG A 56 -1.55 -5.78 2.07
N THR A 57 -1.38 -4.69 2.81
CA THR A 57 -2.32 -4.29 3.86
C THR A 57 -3.44 -3.44 3.29
N VAL A 58 -4.68 -3.88 3.52
CA VAL A 58 -5.88 -3.08 3.26
C VAL A 58 -6.49 -2.57 4.57
N TYR A 59 -7.14 -1.41 4.51
CA TYR A 59 -7.82 -0.79 5.64
C TYR A 59 -9.33 -0.84 5.45
N GLY A 60 -10.06 -1.18 6.51
CA GLY A 60 -11.51 -1.27 6.52
C GLY A 60 -12.10 -0.68 7.80
N GLU A 61 -13.43 -0.71 7.90
CA GLU A 61 -14.18 -0.31 9.09
C GLU A 61 -15.26 -1.35 9.39
N SER A 62 -15.42 -1.73 10.65
CA SER A 62 -16.50 -2.61 11.10
C SER A 62 -17.06 -2.08 12.41
N GLY A 63 -18.37 -1.79 12.45
CA GLY A 63 -19.02 -1.26 13.65
C GLY A 63 -18.45 0.08 14.13
N GLY A 64 -17.99 0.93 13.21
CA GLY A 64 -17.38 2.24 13.53
C GLY A 64 -15.89 2.17 13.91
N GLU A 65 -15.31 0.97 13.99
CA GLU A 65 -13.89 0.81 14.34
C GLU A 65 -13.05 0.48 13.11
N PRO A 66 -12.01 1.28 12.80
CA PRO A 66 -11.11 1.01 11.70
C PRO A 66 -10.15 -0.13 12.04
N PHE A 67 -9.86 -0.95 11.03
CA PHE A 67 -8.93 -2.07 11.15
C PHE A 67 -8.04 -2.21 9.92
N GLN A 68 -6.94 -2.94 10.10
CA GLN A 68 -6.05 -3.34 9.02
C GLN A 68 -6.12 -4.86 8.83
N ARG A 69 -5.99 -5.28 7.57
CA ARG A 69 -5.95 -6.70 7.17
C ARG A 69 -4.86 -6.88 6.12
N VAL A 70 -3.92 -7.78 6.41
CA VAL A 70 -2.92 -8.22 5.44
C VAL A 70 -3.59 -9.24 4.51
N LEU A 71 -3.49 -9.02 3.20
CA LEU A 71 -3.96 -9.97 2.19
C LEU A 71 -2.94 -11.10 2.03
N GLY A 72 -3.44 -12.32 1.78
CA GLY A 72 -2.59 -13.45 1.44
C GLY A 72 -1.86 -13.23 0.11
N LEU A 73 -0.84 -14.04 -0.15
CA LEU A 73 -0.23 -14.10 -1.48
C LEU A 73 -1.25 -14.70 -2.46
N ALA A 74 -1.27 -14.19 -3.69
CA ALA A 74 -2.02 -14.85 -4.75
C ALA A 74 -1.40 -16.24 -4.97
N ALA A 75 -2.25 -17.26 -5.10
CA ALA A 75 -1.82 -18.63 -5.42
C ALA A 75 -1.53 -18.79 -6.90
#